data_AF-A0A919VZ02-F1
#
_entry.id   AF-A0A919VZ02-F1
#
_cell.length_a   1.000
_cell.length_b   1.000
_cell.length_c   1.000
_cell.angle_alpha   90.00
_cell.angle_beta   90.00
_cell.angle_gamma   90.00
#
_symmetry.space_group_name_H-M   'P 1'
#
loop_
_entity.id
_entity.type
_entity.pdbx_description
1 polymer ?
#
loop_
_entity_poly.entity_id
_entity_poly.type
_entity_poly.pdbx_seq_one_letter_code
_entity_poly.pdbx_strand_id
1 'polypeptide(L)'
;MRYRAFLRLSRPRGAGSHGSGLHCTIGSTADPIRTHTARVGPTTTIPTSPPIKQFVLQDTTFPVPAATDCHGGQRRVNARFGLPAASGNSITMQAAYTYRMYPIS
;
A
#
# COMPACT_ATOMS: atom_id res chain seq x y z
N MET A 1 -6.31 5.67 10.67
CA MET A 1 -4.91 5.80 10.18
C MET A 1 -4.94 6.05 8.69
N ARG A 2 -4.12 6.98 8.16
CA ARG A 2 -3.95 7.20 6.72
C ARG A 2 -2.54 6.74 6.36
N TYR A 3 -2.41 5.70 5.54
CA TYR A 3 -1.11 5.24 5.06
C TYR A 3 -0.84 5.86 3.69
N ARG A 4 0.41 6.32 3.46
CA ARG A 4 0.91 6.70 2.14
C ARG A 4 1.80 5.58 1.65
N ALA A 5 1.44 4.97 0.54
CA ALA A 5 2.24 3.91 -0.08
C ALA A 5 2.63 4.33 -1.50
N PHE A 6 3.86 3.98 -1.88
CA PHE A 6 4.39 4.16 -3.23
C PHE A 6 4.74 2.76 -3.77
N LEU A 7 4.07 2.32 -4.82
CA LEU A 7 4.43 1.07 -5.47
C LEU A 7 5.52 1.37 -6.50
N ARG A 8 6.74 0.87 -6.26
CA ARG A 8 7.86 0.96 -7.21
C ARG A 8 7.79 -0.21 -8.18
N LEU A 9 7.62 0.07 -9.47
CA LEU A 9 7.58 -0.97 -10.51
C LEU A 9 9.02 -1.36 -10.90
N SER A 10 9.42 -2.59 -10.58
CA SER A 10 10.70 -3.16 -11.01
C SER A 10 10.59 -3.73 -12.44
N ARG A 11 11.59 -3.47 -13.28
CA ARG A 11 11.66 -3.98 -14.66
C ARG A 11 11.92 -5.50 -14.65
N PRO A 12 11.23 -6.32 -15.48
CA PRO A 12 11.64 -7.70 -15.69
C PRO A 12 13.04 -7.74 -16.33
N ARG A 13 13.89 -8.68 -15.88
CA ARG A 13 15.26 -8.87 -16.38
C ARG A 13 15.20 -9.17 -17.89
N GLY A 14 15.77 -8.30 -18.73
CA GLY A 14 15.89 -8.56 -20.17
C GLY A 14 15.91 -7.34 -21.11
N ALA A 15 15.65 -6.12 -20.63
CA ALA A 15 15.73 -4.92 -21.47
C ALA A 15 16.99 -4.10 -21.15
N GLY A 16 17.80 -3.84 -22.18
CA GLY A 16 19.14 -3.24 -22.12
C GLY A 16 19.30 -1.96 -21.29
N SER A 17 20.52 -1.81 -20.78
CA SER A 17 20.98 -0.79 -19.84
C SER A 17 21.41 0.51 -20.53
N HIS A 18 20.63 1.57 -20.34
CA HIS A 18 21.17 2.93 -20.25
C HIS A 18 20.86 3.47 -18.84
N GLY A 19 21.89 4.04 -18.21
CA GLY A 19 22.01 4.26 -16.77
C GLY A 19 21.06 5.29 -16.14
N SER A 20 21.18 5.36 -14.80
CA SER A 20 20.45 6.23 -13.85
C SER A 20 19.02 5.75 -13.53
N GLY A 21 18.93 4.91 -12.49
CA GLY A 21 17.73 4.37 -11.83
C GLY A 21 16.36 4.61 -12.48
N LEU A 22 15.73 3.55 -12.98
CA LEU A 22 14.29 3.56 -13.31
C LEU A 22 13.48 3.94 -12.05
N HIS A 23 12.95 5.16 -12.01
CA HIS A 23 12.04 5.62 -10.97
C HIS A 23 10.62 5.72 -11.52
N CYS A 24 9.97 4.59 -11.81
CA CYS A 24 8.54 4.58 -12.14
C CYS A 24 7.74 4.25 -10.87
N THR A 25 6.82 5.14 -10.51
CA THR A 25 6.02 5.05 -9.28
C THR A 25 4.54 5.18 -9.60
N ILE A 26 3.68 4.46 -8.88
CA ILE A 26 2.23 4.74 -8.91
C ILE A 26 1.92 5.85 -7.91
N GLY A 27 1.39 6.97 -8.40
CA GLY A 27 1.21 8.19 -7.65
C GLY A 27 2.51 8.95 -7.39
N SER A 28 2.39 10.06 -6.66
CA SER A 28 3.47 10.97 -6.31
C SER A 28 3.33 11.47 -4.87
N THR A 29 4.31 12.21 -4.35
CA THR A 29 4.20 12.83 -3.02
C THR A 29 2.97 13.74 -2.91
N ALA A 30 2.64 14.46 -3.99
CA ALA A 30 1.47 15.33 -4.07
C ALA A 30 0.16 14.53 -4.15
N ASP A 31 0.18 13.42 -4.89
CA ASP A 31 -0.97 12.54 -5.11
C ASP A 31 -0.63 11.07 -4.77
N PRO A 32 -0.56 10.71 -3.49
CA PRO A 32 -0.23 9.36 -3.06
C PRO A 32 -1.44 8.43 -3.15
N ILE A 33 -1.21 7.13 -3.08
CA ILE A 33 -2.29 6.19 -2.75
C ILE A 33 -2.78 6.50 -1.33
N ARG A 34 -4.08 6.74 -1.20
CA ARG A 34 -4.75 7.03 0.07
C ARG A 34 -5.69 5.88 0.40
N THR A 35 -5.42 5.20 1.51
CA THR A 35 -6.28 4.14 2.02
C THR A 35 -7.04 4.60 3.26
N HIS A 36 -8.26 4.10 3.37
CA HIS A 36 -9.23 4.30 4.44
C HIS A 36 -9.63 2.94 4.99
N THR A 37 -8.73 2.33 5.77
CA THR A 37 -8.92 0.95 6.22
C THR A 37 -9.78 0.88 7.47
N ALA A 38 -10.68 -0.10 7.48
CA ALA A 38 -11.53 -0.44 8.61
C ALA A 38 -11.19 -1.85 9.11
N ARG A 39 -11.38 -2.09 10.41
CA ARG A 39 -11.27 -3.44 10.96
C ARG A 39 -12.44 -4.28 10.46
N VAL A 40 -12.13 -5.48 9.98
CA VAL A 40 -13.13 -6.46 9.56
C VAL A 40 -12.97 -7.73 10.39
N GLY A 41 -14.09 -8.31 10.81
CA GLY A 41 -14.11 -9.53 11.63
C GLY A 41 -13.64 -9.34 13.08
N PRO A 42 -13.55 -10.44 13.83
CA PRO A 42 -13.17 -10.44 15.24
C PRO A 42 -11.67 -10.12 15.44
N THR A 43 -11.34 -9.73 16.67
CA THR A 43 -9.95 -9.59 17.10
C THR A 43 -9.52 -10.84 17.85
N THR A 44 -8.50 -11.53 17.36
CA THR A 44 -7.92 -12.69 18.03
C THR A 44 -6.90 -12.22 19.06
N THR A 45 -6.95 -12.77 20.27
CA THR A 45 -5.92 -12.56 21.28
C THR A 45 -5.05 -13.80 21.36
N ILE A 46 -3.76 -13.64 21.06
CA ILE A 46 -2.78 -14.71 21.27
C ILE A 46 -2.27 -14.59 22.71
N PRO A 47 -2.36 -15.67 23.51
CA PRO A 47 -1.97 -15.68 24.91
C PRO A 47 -0.44 -15.75 25.05
N THR A 48 0.23 -14.62 24.84
CA THR A 48 1.65 -14.38 25.14
C THR A 48 1.80 -13.36 26.27
N SER A 49 3.03 -13.14 26.76
CA SER A 49 3.34 -12.09 27.74
C SER A 49 4.41 -11.13 27.20
N PRO A 50 4.05 -9.90 26.75
CA PRO A 50 2.72 -9.30 26.69
C PRO A 50 1.80 -9.93 25.62
N PRO A 51 0.46 -9.82 25.74
CA PRO A 51 -0.48 -10.42 24.80
C PRO A 51 -0.39 -9.77 23.42
N ILE A 52 -0.63 -10.55 22.37
CA ILE A 52 -0.71 -10.03 21.00
C ILE A 52 -2.19 -9.98 20.57
N LYS A 53 -2.61 -8.84 20.02
CA LYS A 53 -3.92 -8.66 19.39
C LYS A 53 -3.75 -8.71 17.88
N GLN A 54 -4.45 -9.62 17.22
CA GLN A 54 -4.47 -9.77 15.77
C GLN A 54 -5.84 -9.45 15.20
N PHE A 55 -5.87 -8.81 14.03
CA PHE A 55 -7.10 -8.44 13.34
C PHE A 55 -6.83 -8.16 11.86
N VAL A 56 -7.89 -8.17 11.07
CA VAL A 56 -7.83 -7.82 9.65
C VAL A 56 -8.28 -6.38 9.47
N LEU A 57 -7.57 -5.65 8.62
CA LEU A 57 -7.94 -4.34 8.11
C LEU A 57 -8.27 -4.47 6.62
N GLN A 58 -9.32 -3.78 6.16
CA GLN A 58 -9.71 -3.79 4.75
C GLN A 58 -10.07 -2.38 4.26
N ASP A 59 -9.75 -2.11 3.00
CA ASP A 59 -10.29 -1.01 2.20
C ASP A 59 -10.59 -1.54 0.80
N THR A 60 -11.85 -1.47 0.37
CA THR A 60 -12.36 -2.02 -0.89
C THR A 60 -12.63 -0.96 -1.96
N THR A 61 -12.29 0.29 -1.70
CA THR A 61 -12.71 1.41 -2.55
C THR A 61 -11.65 2.48 -2.80
N PHE A 62 -10.41 2.27 -2.35
CA PHE A 62 -9.38 3.29 -2.54
C PHE A 62 -9.09 3.60 -4.02
N PRO A 63 -8.96 4.89 -4.36
CA PRO A 63 -8.50 5.28 -5.69
C PRO A 63 -6.99 5.03 -5.83
N VAL A 64 -6.56 4.74 -7.05
CA VAL A 64 -5.16 4.58 -7.42
C VAL A 64 -4.78 5.68 -8.42
N PRO A 65 -3.87 6.59 -8.06
CA PRO A 65 -3.38 7.63 -8.95
C PRO A 65 -2.72 7.11 -10.22
N ALA A 66 -2.49 8.02 -11.18
CA ALA A 66 -1.67 7.75 -12.34
C ALA A 66 -0.22 7.40 -11.95
N ALA A 67 0.48 6.64 -12.78
CA ALA A 67 1.92 6.47 -12.63
C ALA A 67 2.66 7.77 -12.97
N THR A 68 3.77 8.03 -12.28
CA THR A 68 4.67 9.18 -12.49
C THR A 68 6.11 8.72 -12.67
N ASP A 69 6.92 9.60 -13.27
CA ASP A 69 8.38 9.45 -13.42
C ASP A 69 8.83 8.23 -14.24
N CYS A 70 7.92 7.64 -15.03
CA CYS A 70 8.20 6.42 -15.80
C CYS A 70 9.00 6.64 -17.11
N HIS A 71 9.79 7.73 -17.23
CA HIS A 71 10.68 8.04 -18.36
C HIS A 71 10.12 7.67 -19.76
N GLY A 72 9.04 8.33 -20.18
CA GLY A 72 8.36 8.09 -21.46
C GLY A 72 7.44 6.85 -21.49
N GLY A 73 7.55 5.96 -20.51
CA GLY A 73 6.71 4.76 -20.36
C GLY A 73 5.37 4.99 -19.66
N GLN A 74 5.10 6.19 -19.14
CA GLN A 74 3.94 6.47 -18.29
C GLN A 74 2.61 6.07 -18.94
N ARG A 75 2.36 6.47 -20.19
CA ARG A 75 1.12 6.12 -20.91
C ARG A 75 0.93 4.62 -21.02
N ARG A 76 2.00 3.86 -21.30
CA ARG A 76 1.96 2.40 -21.42
C ARG A 76 1.68 1.75 -20.08
N VAL A 77 2.33 2.23 -19.01
CA VAL A 77 2.09 1.76 -17.64
C VAL A 77 0.64 2.01 -17.24
N ASN A 78 0.16 3.24 -17.44
CA ASN A 78 -1.22 3.61 -17.12
C ASN A 78 -2.23 2.76 -17.90
N ALA A 79 -2.05 2.60 -19.20
CA ALA A 79 -2.94 1.77 -20.01
C ALA A 79 -2.93 0.28 -19.58
N ARG A 80 -1.75 -0.25 -19.22
CA ARG A 80 -1.61 -1.65 -18.80
C ARG A 80 -2.29 -1.94 -17.46
N PHE A 81 -2.27 -0.97 -16.55
CA PHE A 81 -2.81 -1.12 -15.19
C PHE A 81 -4.14 -0.40 -14.97
N GLY A 82 -4.71 0.25 -16.00
CA GLY A 82 -5.97 1.00 -15.88
C GLY A 82 -5.87 2.23 -14.99
N LEU A 83 -4.74 2.95 -15.01
CA LEU A 83 -4.48 4.10 -14.15
C LEU A 83 -4.79 5.44 -14.84
N PRO A 84 -5.27 6.46 -14.09
CA PRO A 84 -5.72 6.38 -12.71
C PRO A 84 -7.01 5.54 -12.59
N ALA A 85 -7.12 4.77 -11.51
CA ALA A 85 -8.30 3.95 -11.22
C ALA A 85 -9.11 4.62 -10.10
N ALA A 86 -10.36 4.99 -10.39
CA ALA A 86 -11.23 5.63 -9.40
C ALA A 86 -11.81 4.66 -8.36
N SER A 87 -12.00 3.39 -8.72
CA SER A 87 -12.59 2.35 -7.87
C SER A 87 -12.19 0.95 -8.36
N GLY A 88 -12.69 -0.11 -7.71
CA GLY A 88 -12.40 -1.50 -8.07
C GLY A 88 -11.11 -2.06 -7.47
N ASN A 89 -10.46 -1.31 -6.58
CA ASN A 89 -9.26 -1.74 -5.88
C ASN A 89 -9.61 -2.24 -4.47
N SER A 90 -8.95 -3.30 -4.02
CA SER A 90 -9.12 -3.81 -2.66
C SER A 90 -7.77 -4.14 -2.04
N ILE A 91 -7.61 -3.78 -0.77
CA ILE A 91 -6.45 -4.13 0.04
C ILE A 91 -6.93 -4.74 1.34
N THR A 92 -6.35 -5.89 1.67
CA THR A 92 -6.58 -6.59 2.94
C THR A 92 -5.24 -6.74 3.64
N MET A 93 -5.18 -6.33 4.90
CA MET A 93 -3.97 -6.38 5.71
C MET A 93 -4.25 -7.16 6.99
N GLN A 94 -3.32 -8.05 7.34
CA GLN A 94 -3.30 -8.62 8.69
C GLN A 94 -2.45 -7.71 9.56
N ALA A 95 -3.02 -7.24 10.66
CA ALA A 95 -2.35 -6.36 11.61
C ALA A 95 -2.24 -7.06 12.97
N ALA A 96 -1.11 -6.85 13.62
CA ALA A 96 -0.85 -7.34 14.97
C ALA A 96 -0.22 -6.22 15.80
N TYR A 97 -0.66 -6.08 17.06
CA TYR A 97 0.03 -5.25 18.04
C TYR A 97 0.13 -5.97 19.38
N THR A 98 1.11 -5.58 20.19
CA THR A 98 1.19 -5.90 21.60
C THR A 98 1.14 -4.63 22.43
N TYR A 99 0.83 -4.73 23.71
CA TYR A 99 0.75 -3.59 24.62
C TYR A 99 1.14 -4.02 26.05
N ARG A 100 1.68 -3.07 26.82
CA ARG A 100 1.84 -3.19 28.27
C ARG A 100 0.94 -2.16 28.93
N MET A 101 0.17 -2.58 29.92
CA MET A 101 -0.55 -1.64 30.79
C MET A 101 0.37 -1.27 31.95
N TYR A 102 0.47 0.02 32.26
CA TYR A 102 1.15 0.51 33.44
C TYR A 102 0.10 1.05 34.41
N PRO A 103 0.19 0.74 35.71
CA PRO A 103 -0.72 1.30 36.69
C PRO A 103 -0.57 2.83 36.74
N ILE A 104 -1.70 3.53 36.91
CA ILE A 104 -1.69 4.95 37.25
C ILE A 104 -1.41 5.01 38.75
N SER A 105 -0.22 5.48 39.14
CA SER A 105 0.18 5.73 40.53
C SER A 105 -0.40 7.03 41.06
#